data_AF-A0A077JF04-F1
#
_entry.id   AF-A0A077JF04-F1
#
_cell.length_a   1.000
_cell.length_b   1.000
_cell.length_c   1.000
_cell.angle_alpha   90.00
_cell.angle_beta   90.00
_cell.angle_gamma   90.00
#
_symmetry.space_group_name_H-M   'P 1'
#
loop_
_entity.id
_entity.type
_entity.pdbx_description
1 polymer ?
#
loop_
_entity_poly.entity_id
_entity_poly.type
_entity_poly.pdbx_seq_one_letter_code
_entity_poly.pdbx_strand_id
1 'polypeptide(L)' 'MFEPYVQEVLSLKGDMNKGRAIFKTNCAECHGLQADGSVGPSLHQVHRHKFKIKLIHQVTSGKTPPMPKFKPSFQ' A
#
# COMPACT_ATOMS: atom_id res chain seq x y z
N MET A 1 8.89 -10.99 -13.68
CA MET A 1 7.95 -12.00 -13.16
C MET A 1 6.57 -11.38 -13.19
N PHE A 2 5.68 -11.87 -14.05
CA PHE A 2 4.29 -11.43 -14.12
C PHE A 2 3.59 -11.91 -12.84
N GLU A 3 3.25 -10.99 -11.93
CA GLU A 3 2.44 -11.31 -10.75
C GLU A 3 0.96 -11.11 -11.11
N PRO A 4 0.15 -12.18 -11.28
CA PRO A 4 -1.24 -12.07 -11.77
C PRO A 4 -2.10 -11.16 -10.91
N TYR A 5 -1.87 -11.19 -9.59
CA TYR A 5 -2.52 -10.33 -8.62
C TYR A 5 -2.30 -8.84 -8.89
N VAL A 6 -1.10 -8.43 -9.35
CA VAL A 6 -0.83 -7.02 -9.67
C VAL A 6 -1.65 -6.58 -10.88
N GLN A 7 -1.84 -7.44 -11.88
CA GLN A 7 -2.66 -7.13 -13.05
C GLN A 7 -4.14 -7.03 -12.69
N GLU A 8 -4.63 -7.94 -11.86
CA GLU A 8 -5.98 -7.88 -11.31
C GLU A 8 -6.20 -6.55 -10.56
N VAL A 9 -5.33 -6.20 -9.62
CA VAL A 9 -5.46 -4.94 -8.87
C VAL A 9 -5.43 -3.71 -9.79
N LEU A 10 -4.66 -3.74 -10.88
CA LEU A 10 -4.59 -2.64 -11.84
C LEU A 10 -5.86 -2.48 -12.69
N SER A 11 -6.66 -3.55 -12.87
CA SER A 11 -7.93 -3.47 -13.60
C SER A 11 -9.09 -2.98 -12.72
N LEU A 12 -8.92 -3.01 -11.40
CA LEU A 12 -9.93 -2.53 -10.45
C LEU A 12 -10.01 -1.00 -10.41
N LYS A 13 -11.22 -0.49 -10.22
CA LYS A 13 -11.46 0.93 -9.91
C LYS A 13 -11.33 1.16 -8.40
N GLY A 14 -10.39 2.01 -8.00
CA GLY A 14 -10.21 2.39 -6.60
C GLY A 14 -11.37 3.23 -6.06
N ASP A 15 -11.64 3.08 -4.75
CA ASP A 15 -12.60 3.87 -3.99
C ASP A 15 -11.85 4.63 -2.89
N MET A 16 -11.95 5.97 -2.90
CA MET A 16 -11.23 6.84 -1.98
C MET A 16 -11.68 6.69 -0.53
N ASN A 17 -12.98 6.46 -0.29
CA ASN A 17 -13.52 6.31 1.05
C ASN A 17 -13.07 4.98 1.66
N LYS A 18 -13.15 3.89 0.87
CA LYS A 18 -12.62 2.58 1.29
C LYS A 18 -11.11 2.62 1.50
N GLY A 19 -10.37 3.24 0.57
CA GLY A 19 -8.92 3.40 0.69
C GLY A 19 -8.51 4.17 1.96
N ARG A 20 -9.24 5.24 2.29
CA ARG A 20 -9.03 6.01 3.54
C ARG A 20 -9.30 5.17 4.78
N ALA A 21 -10.36 4.38 4.80
CA ALA A 21 -10.67 3.50 5.93
C ALA A 21 -9.55 2.46 6.14
N ILE A 22 -9.13 1.78 5.06
CA ILE A 22 -8.04 0.80 5.08
C ILE A 22 -6.74 1.45 5.60
N PHE A 23 -6.40 2.65 5.11
CA PHE A 23 -5.20 3.37 5.53
C PHE A 23 -5.21 3.68 7.03
N LYS A 24 -6.33 4.19 7.55
CA LYS A 24 -6.47 4.51 8.98
C LYS A 24 -6.30 3.28 9.86
N THR A 25 -6.87 2.16 9.46
CA THR A 25 -6.82 0.91 10.24
C THR A 25 -5.45 0.23 10.19
N ASN A 26 -4.76 0.27 9.05
CA ASN A 26 -3.62 -0.62 8.81
C ASN A 26 -2.28 0.09 8.61
N CYS A 27 -2.27 1.37 8.25
CA CYS A 27 -1.07 2.08 7.81
C CYS A 27 -0.72 3.27 8.69
N ALA A 28 -1.73 3.95 9.24
CA ALA A 28 -1.56 5.20 9.97
C ALA A 28 -0.74 5.05 11.27
N GLU A 29 -0.73 3.87 11.88
CA GLU A 29 0.07 3.61 13.08
C GLU A 29 1.58 3.80 12.82
N CYS A 30 2.07 3.41 11.63
CA CYS A 30 3.47 3.58 11.26
C CYS A 30 3.71 4.81 10.39
N HIS A 31 2.76 5.18 9.53
CA HIS A 31 2.94 6.25 8.55
C HIS A 31 2.26 7.58 8.94
N GLY A 32 1.66 7.66 10.13
CA GLY A 32 0.95 8.84 10.63
C GLY A 32 -0.50 8.94 10.11
N LEU A 33 -1.39 9.53 10.91
CA LEU A 33 -2.81 9.75 10.54
C LEU A 33 -2.95 10.63 9.29
N GLN A 34 -1.97 11.50 9.05
CA GLN A 34 -1.91 12.38 7.88
C GLN A 34 -0.90 11.90 6.83
N ALA A 35 -0.37 10.67 6.93
CA ALA A 35 0.67 10.15 6.03
C ALA A 35 2.00 10.92 6.06
N ASP A 36 2.23 11.67 7.14
CA ASP A 36 3.41 12.49 7.43
C ASP A 36 4.61 11.68 7.94
N GLY A 37 4.43 10.40 8.24
CA GLY A 37 5.47 9.49 8.70
C GLY A 37 5.62 9.48 10.22
N SER A 38 6.10 8.36 10.75
CA SER A 38 6.51 8.22 12.16
C SER A 38 7.58 7.13 12.26
N VAL A 39 7.17 5.88 12.50
CA VAL A 39 8.04 4.69 12.38
C VAL A 39 8.40 4.44 10.93
N GLY A 40 7.42 4.52 10.04
CA GLY A 40 7.58 4.46 8.59
C GLY A 40 7.75 5.85 7.98
N PRO A 41 8.30 5.95 6.75
CA PRO A 41 8.48 7.23 6.06
C PRO A 41 7.15 7.91 5.76
N SER A 42 7.19 9.21 5.48
CA SER A 42 6.03 9.90 4.90
C SER A 42 5.62 9.26 3.58
N LEU A 43 4.31 9.17 3.36
CA LEU A 43 3.72 8.67 2.11
C LEU A 43 3.16 9.80 1.24
N HIS A 44 3.44 11.06 1.59
CA HIS A 44 3.10 12.18 0.73
C HIS A 44 3.80 12.06 -0.62
N GLN A 45 3.04 12.28 -1.69
CA GLN A 45 3.56 12.36 -3.06
C GLN A 45 4.29 11.11 -3.57
N VAL A 46 4.14 9.94 -2.92
CA VAL A 46 4.79 8.69 -3.36
C VAL A 46 4.48 8.30 -4.81
N HIS A 47 3.31 8.69 -5.30
CA HIS A 47 2.88 8.49 -6.68
C HIS A 47 3.74 9.27 -7.70
N ARG A 48 4.45 10.32 -7.28
CA ARG A 48 5.31 11.13 -8.17
C ARG A 48 6.59 10.41 -8.58
N HIS A 49 7.08 9.49 -7.76
CA HIS A 49 8.35 8.79 -7.98
C HIS A 49 8.25 7.26 -7.91
N LYS A 50 7.04 6.71 -7.75
CA LYS A 50 6.77 5.27 -7.86
C LYS A 50 5.58 5.01 -8.78
N PHE A 51 5.77 4.13 -9.76
CA PHE A 51 4.69 3.62 -10.60
C PHE A 51 3.70 2.75 -9.79
N LYS A 52 2.43 2.69 -10.23
CA LYS A 52 1.38 1.90 -9.57
C LYS A 52 1.80 0.45 -9.30
N ILE A 53 2.45 -0.20 -10.27
CA ILE A 53 2.98 -1.57 -10.13
C ILE A 53 3.92 -1.68 -8.92
N LYS A 54 4.84 -0.72 -8.76
CA LYS A 54 5.81 -0.71 -7.66
C LYS A 54 5.14 -0.42 -6.32
N LEU A 55 4.10 0.42 -6.28
CA LEU A 55 3.32 0.67 -5.08
C LEU A 55 2.54 -0.57 -4.63
N ILE A 56 1.85 -1.24 -5.56
CA ILE A 56 1.11 -2.48 -5.28
C ILE A 56 2.08 -3.52 -4.69
N HIS A 57 3.21 -3.76 -5.36
CA HIS A 57 4.22 -4.70 -4.87
C HIS A 57 4.81 -4.30 -3.51
N GLN A 58 5.03 -3.01 -3.26
CA GLN A 58 5.54 -2.54 -1.96
C GLN A 58 4.58 -2.92 -0.83
N VAL A 59 3.29 -2.68 -1.01
CA VAL A 59 2.25 -2.96 -0.01
C VAL A 59 2.04 -4.47 0.19
N THR A 60 2.15 -5.26 -0.86
CA THR A 60 1.73 -6.67 -0.84
C THR A 60 2.87 -7.66 -0.59
N SER A 61 4.13 -7.23 -0.71
CA SER A 61 5.27 -8.15 -0.64
C SER A 61 5.77 -8.43 0.78
N GLY A 62 5.67 -7.48 1.70
CA GLY A 62 6.27 -7.59 3.04
C GLY A 62 7.80 -7.65 3.04
N LYS A 63 8.46 -7.22 1.95
CA LYS A 63 9.92 -7.29 1.79
C LYS A 63 10.68 -6.14 2.45
N THR A 64 10.01 -5.26 3.19
CA THR A 64 10.63 -4.08 3.84
C THR A 64 10.33 -4.08 5.35
N PRO A 65 10.90 -4.99 6.15
CA PRO A 65 10.70 -4.99 7.60
C PRO A 65 11.05 -3.63 8.23
N PRO A 66 10.27 -3.14 9.20
CA PRO A 66 9.17 -3.81 9.91
C PRO A 66 7.81 -3.76 9.18
N MET A 67 7.73 -3.23 7.95
CA MET A 67 6.46 -3.11 7.22
C MET A 67 5.84 -4.50 6.97
N PRO A 68 4.63 -4.76 7.49
CA PRO A 68 3.98 -6.06 7.32
C PRO A 68 3.53 -6.27 5.87
N LYS A 69 3.21 -7.53 5.55
CA LYS A 69 2.67 -7.94 4.25
C LYS A 69 1.15 -7.76 4.24
N PHE A 70 0.62 -6.99 3.30
CA PHE A 70 -0.84 -6.79 3.15
C PHE A 70 -1.48 -7.52 1.97
N LYS A 71 -0.79 -8.48 1.36
CA LYS A 71 -1.44 -9.34 0.34
C LYS A 71 -2.53 -10.15 1.04
N PRO A 72 -3.77 -10.14 0.55
CA PRO A 72 -4.81 -11.02 1.09
C PRO A 72 -4.36 -12.47 0.93
N SER A 73 -4.37 -13.21 2.03
CA SER A 73 -4.34 -14.66 2.00
C SER A 73 -5.70 -15.07 1.44
N PHE A 74 -5.75 -15.51 0.18
CA PHE A 74 -6.85 -16.38 -0.20
C PHE A 74 -6.64 -17.66 0.60
N GLN A 75 -7.61 -17.97 1.46
CA GLN A 75 -7.68 -19.26 2.12
C GLN A 75 -7.97 -20.35 1.09
#